data_AF-B9Z3P7-F1
#
_entry.id   AF-B9Z3P7-F1
#
_cell.length_a   1.000
_cell.length_b   1.000
_cell.length_c   1.000
_cell.angle_alpha   90.00
_cell.angle_beta   90.00
_cell.angle_gamma   90.00
#
_symmetry.space_group_name_H-M   'P 1'
#
loop_
_entity.id
_entity.type
_entity.pdbx_description
1 polymer ?
#
loop_
_entity_poly.entity_id
_entity_poly.type
_entity_poly.pdbx_seq_one_letter_code
_entity_poly.pdbx_strand_id
1 'polypeptide(L)' 'MSNNQQIKMKFLDWRRLPRAFRSVVQGQPQVLVSRTGRSYFVPVEFV' A
#
# COMPACT_ATOMS: atom_id res chain seq x y z
N MET A 1 4.28 12.79 -19.56
CA MET A 1 4.22 13.07 -18.11
C MET A 1 3.34 12.02 -17.43
N SER A 2 3.61 11.73 -16.15
CA SER A 2 3.06 10.63 -15.33
C SER A 2 3.80 9.28 -15.48
N ASN A 3 5.06 9.24 -15.04
CA ASN A 3 5.66 8.00 -14.52
C ASN A 3 4.95 7.66 -13.21
N ASN A 4 3.71 7.16 -13.31
CA ASN A 4 3.00 6.56 -12.19
C ASN A 4 3.63 5.18 -11.97
N GLN A 5 4.88 5.19 -11.49
CA GLN A 5 5.57 3.99 -11.02
C GLN A 5 4.77 3.48 -9.82
N GLN A 6 3.69 2.74 -10.13
CA GLN A 6 2.92 2.02 -9.14
C GLN A 6 3.94 1.12 -8.43
N ILE A 7 4.18 1.43 -7.17
CA ILE A 7 5.07 0.65 -6.32
C ILE A 7 4.34 -0.69 -6.13
N LYS A 8 4.67 -1.67 -6.96
CA LYS A 8 4.13 -3.03 -6.89
C LYS A 8 4.87 -3.76 -5.78
N MET A 9 4.35 -3.71 -4.56
CA MET A 9 4.86 -4.52 -3.45
C MET A 9 4.02 -5.79 -3.32
N LYS A 10 4.67 -6.95 -3.42
CA LYS A 10 4.05 -8.25 -3.13
C LYS A 10 3.72 -8.33 -1.63
N PHE A 11 2.47 -8.09 -1.26
CA PHE A 11 1.98 -8.36 0.09
C PHE A 11 1.11 -9.62 0.05
N LEU A 12 1.73 -10.77 0.31
CA LEU A 12 1.05 -12.07 0.44
C LEU A 12 -0.05 -12.05 1.52
N ASP A 13 0.04 -11.14 2.50
CA ASP A 13 -0.76 -11.18 3.72
C ASP A 13 -1.07 -9.79 4.29
N TRP A 14 -1.49 -8.81 3.47
CA TRP A 14 -1.82 -7.46 3.97
C TRP A 14 -2.86 -7.46 5.12
N ARG A 15 -3.72 -8.49 5.18
CA ARG A 15 -4.67 -8.74 6.27
C ARG A 15 -4.03 -9.14 7.61
N ARG A 16 -2.72 -9.42 7.67
CA ARG A 16 -1.99 -9.65 8.91
C ARG A 16 -1.39 -8.38 9.49
N LEU A 17 -1.29 -7.31 8.69
CA LEU A 17 -0.79 -6.03 9.18
C LEU A 17 -1.76 -5.43 10.21
N PRO A 18 -1.27 -4.81 11.30
CA PRO A 18 -2.14 -4.12 12.25
C PRO A 18 -3.01 -3.06 11.55
N ARG A 19 -4.20 -2.77 12.10
CA ARG A 19 -5.17 -1.83 11.48
C ARG A 19 -4.57 -0.46 11.16
N ALA A 20 -3.59 0.02 11.94
CA ALA A 20 -2.91 1.28 11.69
C ALA A 20 -2.09 1.32 10.38
N PHE A 21 -1.68 0.16 9.87
CA PHE A 21 -0.80 0.04 8.69
C PHE A 21 -1.53 -0.43 7.43
N ARG A 22 -2.86 -0.58 7.50
CA ARG A 22 -3.68 -1.02 6.37
C ARG A 22 -4.96 -0.21 6.26
N SER A 23 -5.40 0.01 5.04
CA SER A 23 -6.68 0.65 4.76
C SER A 23 -7.35 -0.03 3.56
N VAL A 24 -8.65 0.20 3.40
CA VAL A 24 -9.39 -0.15 2.20
C VAL A 24 -10.05 1.11 1.71
N VAL A 25 -9.71 1.54 0.50
CA VAL A 25 -10.26 2.74 -0.13
C VAL A 25 -10.89 2.30 -1.44
N GLN A 26 -12.19 2.56 -1.60
CA GLN A 26 -12.95 2.16 -2.79
C GLN A 26 -12.83 0.65 -3.12
N GLY A 27 -12.79 -0.20 -2.10
CA GLY A 27 -12.63 -1.65 -2.27
C GLY A 27 -11.19 -2.10 -2.56
N GLN A 28 -10.25 -1.18 -2.79
CA GLN A 28 -8.83 -1.50 -2.99
C GLN A 28 -8.06 -1.51 -1.66
N PRO A 29 -7.40 -2.63 -1.31
CA PRO A 29 -6.50 -2.67 -0.16
C PRO A 29 -5.27 -1.77 -0.37
N GLN A 30 -4.90 -1.06 0.69
CA GLN A 30 -3.72 -0.21 0.73
C GLN A 30 -2.92 -0.45 2.01
N VAL A 31 -1.62 -0.23 1.96
CA VAL A 31 -0.70 -0.37 3.10
C VAL A 31 0.08 0.90 3.34
N LEU A 32 0.34 1.21 4.61
CA LEU A 32 1.13 2.36 4.99
C LEU A 32 2.60 2.08 4.69
N VAL A 33 3.21 2.95 3.89
CA VAL A 33 4.65 2.91 3.60
C VAL A 33 5.27 4.22 4.05
N SER A 34 6.41 4.12 4.73
CA SER A 34 7.22 5.27 5.10
C SER A 34 8.42 5.36 4.15
N ARG A 35 8.57 6.49 3.45
CA ARG A 35 9.71 6.78 2.57
C ARG A 35 10.13 8.22 2.79
N THR A 36 11.43 8.44 3.00
CA THR A 36 12.04 9.78 3.12
C THR A 36 11.31 10.70 4.12
N GLY A 37 10.97 10.17 5.30
CA GLY A 37 10.29 10.94 6.36
C GLY A 37 8.81 11.23 6.12
N ARG A 38 8.22 10.72 5.03
CA ARG A 38 6.78 10.83 4.75
C ARG A 38 6.14 9.46 4.75
N SER A 39 4.94 9.39 5.34
CA SER A 39 4.12 8.17 5.32
C SER A 39 2.93 8.37 4.40
N TYR A 40 2.67 7.39 3.55
CA TYR A 40 1.54 7.41 2.63
C TYR A 40 1.02 5.98 2.40
N PHE A 41 -0.27 5.88 2.09
CA PHE A 41 -0.88 4.60 1.74
C PHE A 41 -0.63 4.29 0.26
N VAL A 42 -0.22 3.05 -0.04
CA VAL A 42 -0.04 2.56 -1.42
C VAL A 42 -0.95 1.36 -1.69
N PRO A 43 -1.55 1.25 -2.88
CA PRO A 43 -2.33 0.08 -3.27
C PRO A 43 -1.51 -1.21 -3.22
N VAL A 44 -2.13 -2.28 -2.70
CA VAL A 44 -1.57 -3.63 -2.74
C VAL A 44 -1.97 -4.30 -4.05
N GLU A 45 -0.98 -4.85 -4.75
CA GLU A 45 -1.22 -5.83 -5.81
C GLU A 45 -0.88 -7.23 -5.29
N PHE A 46 -1.82 -8.16 -5.43
CA PHE A 46 -1.59 -9.57 -5.16
C PHE A 46 -0.88 -10.18 -6.37
N VAL A 47 0.21 -10.91 -6.14
CA VAL A 47 0.96 -11.62 -7.19
C VAL A 47 0.97 -13.10 -6.88
#